data_AF-A0A1B6NPG6-F1
#
_entry.id   AF-A0A1B6NPG6-F1
#
_cell.length_a   1.000
_cell.length_b   1.000
_cell.length_c   1.000
_cell.angle_alpha   90.00
_cell.angle_beta   90.00
_cell.angle_gamma   90.00
#
_symmetry.space_group_name_H-M   'P 1'
#
loop_
_entity.id
_entity.type
_entity.pdbx_description
1 polymer ?
#
loop_
_entity_poly.entity_id
_entity_poly.type
_entity_poly.pdbx_seq_one_letter_code
_entity_poly.pdbx_strand_id
1 'polypeptide(L)' 'LIKLKDDEEVLAITPLSLQNSLVITAGKRHVTLKPNDLANYTGTRGNRGGQLPRGFQNVTSVEVG' A
#
# COMPACT_ATOMS: atom_id res chain seq x y z
N LEU A 1 -2.61 0.84 -15.01
CA LEU A 1 -2.86 1.24 -13.61
C LEU A 1 -1.60 0.97 -12.77
N ILE A 2 -1.10 -0.27 -12.79
CA ILE A 2 0.16 -0.74 -12.21
C ILE A 2 0.72 -1.84 -13.14
N LYS A 3 2.04 -2.06 -13.20
CA LYS A 3 2.63 -3.18 -13.94
C LYS A 3 2.74 -4.41 -13.02
N LEU A 4 2.05 -5.47 -13.40
CA LEU A 4 2.05 -6.77 -12.71
C LEU A 4 2.79 -7.80 -13.56
N LYS A 5 3.40 -8.77 -12.90
CA LYS A 5 3.86 -10.00 -13.57
C LYS A 5 2.72 -11.02 -13.62
N ASP A 6 2.93 -12.09 -14.36
CA ASP A 6 2.05 -13.25 -14.33
C ASP A 6 1.93 -13.75 -12.87
N ASP A 7 0.72 -14.17 -12.48
CA ASP A 7 0.33 -14.58 -11.11
C ASP A 7 0.33 -13.49 -10.02
N GLU A 8 0.43 -12.21 -10.40
CA GLU A 8 0.22 -11.08 -9.47
C GLU A 8 -1.16 -10.46 -9.64
N GLU A 9 -1.80 -10.11 -8.52
CA GLU A 9 -3.11 -9.44 -8.50
C GLU A 9 -3.11 -8.18 -7.63
N VAL A 10 -4.11 -7.32 -7.84
CA VAL A 10 -4.34 -6.15 -6.99
C VAL A 10 -5.27 -6.56 -5.86
N LEU A 11 -4.77 -6.53 -4.63
CA LEU A 11 -5.54 -6.91 -3.44
C LEU A 11 -6.53 -5.82 -2.99
N ALA A 12 -6.17 -4.54 -3.16
CA ALA A 12 -7.01 -3.43 -2.75
C ALA A 12 -6.66 -2.12 -3.49
N ILE A 13 -7.66 -1.25 -3.63
CA ILE A 13 -7.53 0.11 -4.14
C ILE A 13 -8.36 1.02 -3.24
N THR A 14 -7.78 2.11 -2.75
CA THR A 14 -8.51 3.14 -2.01
C THR A 14 -8.04 4.53 -2.42
N PRO A 15 -8.94 5.52 -2.58
CA PRO A 15 -8.54 6.91 -2.76
C PRO A 15 -7.92 7.45 -1.46
N LEU A 16 -6.91 8.31 -1.59
CA LEU A 16 -6.26 9.00 -0.49
C LEU A 16 -6.13 10.48 -0.83
N SER A 17 -6.43 11.34 0.14
CA SER A 17 -6.04 12.75 0.11
C SER A 17 -4.62 12.91 0.64
N LEU A 18 -3.97 14.04 0.36
CA LEU A 18 -2.57 14.30 0.75
C LEU A 18 -2.32 14.26 2.27
N GLN A 19 -3.35 14.42 3.09
CA GLN A 19 -3.26 14.39 4.55
C GLN A 19 -3.67 13.05 5.16
N ASN A 20 -4.25 12.14 4.37
CA ASN A 20 -4.69 10.86 4.90
C ASN A 20 -3.50 9.97 5.25
N SER A 21 -3.69 9.18 6.29
CA SER A 21 -2.82 8.03 6.55
C SER A 21 -3.47 6.78 5.96
N LEU A 22 -2.65 5.79 5.61
CA LEU A 22 -3.12 4.48 5.19
C LEU A 22 -2.82 3.45 6.27
N VAL A 23 -3.85 2.82 6.81
CA VAL A 23 -3.72 1.69 7.73
C VAL A 23 -3.71 0.41 6.92
N ILE A 24 -2.67 -0.39 7.09
CA ILE A 24 -2.52 -1.69 6.44
C ILE A 24 -2.53 -2.76 7.52
N THR A 25 -3.48 -3.69 7.42
CA THR A 25 -3.56 -4.85 8.29
C THR A 25 -2.99 -6.07 7.58
N ALA A 26 -2.12 -6.80 8.27
CA ALA A 26 -1.52 -8.06 7.84
C ALA A 26 -1.71 -9.12 8.91
N GLY A 27 -2.82 -9.87 8.82
CA GLY A 27 -3.21 -10.85 9.84
C GLY A 27 -3.50 -10.17 11.18
N LYS A 28 -2.70 -10.47 12.21
CA LYS A 28 -2.86 -9.90 13.56
C LYS A 28 -2.09 -8.58 13.78
N ARG A 29 -1.37 -8.10 12.78
CA ARG A 29 -0.52 -6.91 12.86
C ARG A 29 -1.09 -5.81 11.98
N HIS A 30 -0.86 -4.55 12.34
CA HIS A 30 -1.15 -3.42 11.47
C HIS A 30 0.02 -2.43 11.46
N VAL A 31 0.12 -1.66 10.38
CA VAL A 31 1.03 -0.52 10.26
C VAL A 31 0.25 0.65 9.68
N THR A 32 0.50 1.84 10.23
CA THR A 32 -0.06 3.09 9.69
C THR A 32 1.04 3.83 8.94
N LEU A 33 0.86 3.98 7.64
CA LEU A 33 1.72 4.81 6.80
C LEU A 33 1.19 6.24 6.85
N LYS A 34 1.95 7.13 7.49
CA LYS A 34 1.63 8.57 7.51
C LYS A 34 1.92 9.19 6.14
N PRO A 35 1.45 10.43 5.86
CA PRO A 35 1.75 11.11 4.60
C PRO A 35 3.24 11.13 4.22
N ASN A 36 4.13 11.34 5.19
CA ASN A 36 5.58 11.31 4.94
C ASN A 36 6.12 9.91 4.60
N ASP A 37 5.51 8.85 5.14
CA ASP A 37 5.87 7.47 4.80
C ASP A 37 5.37 7.11 3.39
N LEU A 38 4.16 7.55 3.04
CA LEU A 38 3.53 7.37 1.73
C LEU A 38 4.31 8.03 0.59
N ALA A 39 5.07 9.09 0.88
CA ALA A 39 5.97 9.71 -0.08
C ALA A 39 7.00 8.70 -0.64
N ASN A 40 7.44 7.72 0.17
CA ASN A 40 8.37 6.67 -0.28
C ASN A 40 7.75 5.64 -1.23
N TYR A 41 6.42 5.57 -1.29
CA TYR A 41 5.66 4.66 -2.16
C TYR A 41 5.03 5.37 -3.35
N THR A 42 5.18 6.70 -3.42
CA THR A 42 4.68 7.52 -4.53
C THR A 42 5.63 7.40 -5.72
N GLY A 43 5.08 7.22 -6.92
CA GLY A 43 5.88 7.10 -8.13
C GLY A 43 5.05 7.24 -9.40
N THR A 44 5.71 7.09 -10.55
CA THR A 44 5.06 7.23 -11.86
C THR A 44 4.03 6.12 -12.11
N ARG A 45 2.88 6.50 -12.67
CA ARG A 45 1.83 5.57 -13.10
C ARG A 45 2.40 4.48 -14.02
N GLY A 46 2.01 3.23 -13.80
CA GLY A 46 2.47 2.09 -14.58
C GLY A 46 3.73 1.41 -14.06
N ASN A 47 4.40 1.96 -13.03
CA ASN A 47 5.42 1.24 -12.28
C ASN A 47 4.79 0.29 -11.25
N ARG A 48 5.53 -0.72 -10.82
CA ARG A 48 5.09 -1.74 -9.84
C ARG A 48 5.04 -1.24 -8.38
N GLY A 49 5.64 -0.08 -8.09
CA GLY A 49 5.71 0.48 -6.74
C GLY A 49 6.78 -0.18 -5.85
N GLY A 50 6.96 0.36 -4.64
CA GLY A 50 7.87 -0.17 -3.63
C GLY A 50 7.21 -1.27 -2.78
N GLN A 51 8.02 -2.20 -2.28
CA GLN A 51 7.52 -3.25 -1.37
C GLN A 51 7.24 -2.68 0.02
N LEU A 52 6.16 -3.15 0.64
CA LEU A 52 5.87 -2.88 2.06
C LEU A 52 6.97 -3.43 2.97
N PRO A 53 7.12 -2.87 4.19
CA PRO A 53 8.09 -3.35 5.15
C PRO A 53 7.88 -4.83 5.45
N ARG A 54 8.99 -5.55 5.74
CA ARG A 54 8.92 -6.97 6.06
C ARG A 54 7.96 -7.20 7.25
N GLY A 55 7.14 -8.24 7.13
CA GLY A 55 6.11 -8.57 8.12
C GLY A 55 4.74 -7.93 7.88
N PHE A 56 4.60 -7.04 6.89
CA PHE A 56 3.32 -6.44 6.47
C PHE A 56 2.96 -6.74 5.01
N GLN A 57 3.66 -7.69 4.36
CA GLN A 57 3.45 -8.02 2.95
C GLN A 57 2.24 -8.95 2.71
N ASN A 58 1.79 -9.70 3.72
CA ASN A 58 0.58 -10.52 3.66
C ASN A 58 -0.64 -9.68 4.06
N VAL A 59 -1.00 -8.72 3.20
CA VAL A 59 -2.08 -7.76 3.46
C VAL A 59 -3.44 -8.45 3.45
N THR A 60 -4.26 -8.17 4.46
CA THR A 60 -5.64 -8.67 4.60
C THR A 60 -6.67 -7.56 4.45
N SER A 61 -6.34 -6.32 4.82
CA SER A 61 -7.19 -5.16 4.59
C SER A 61 -6.38 -3.86 4.53
N VAL A 62 -6.98 -2.86 3.89
CA VAL A 62 -6.48 -1.48 3.89
C VAL A 62 -7.60 -0.52 4.25
N GLU A 63 -7.29 0.49 5.07
CA GLU A 63 -8.26 1.47 5.57
C GLU A 63 -7.67 2.87 5.50
N VAL A 64 -8.49 3.85 5.18
CA VAL A 64 -8.11 5.27 5.19
C VAL A 64 -8.29 5.81 6.59
N GLY A 65 -7.21 6.35 7.17
CA GLY A 65 -7.22 7.05 8.45
C GLY A 65 -7.35 8.56 8.32
#